data_AF-A0A969NEB0-F1
#
_entry.id   AF-A0A969NEB0-F1
#
_cell.length_a   1.000
_cell.length_b   1.000
_cell.length_c   1.000
_cell.angle_alpha   90.00
_cell.angle_beta   90.00
_cell.angle_gamma   90.00
#
_symmetry.space_group_name_H-M   'P 1'
#
loop_
_entity.id
_entity.type
_entity.pdbx_description
1 polymer ?
#
loop_
_entity_poly.entity_id
_entity_poly.type
_entity_poly.pdbx_seq_one_letter_code
_entity_poly.pdbx_strand_id
1 'polypeptide(L)'
;MALLGDAGEELIKNSFVVVNDFDYVSKEEVAEKVKAGLGLLKEVTELVTDEEIETDLADETVTTFGKGYVVRTTSYLFQLEWNDSVAAVFYNDYWMSEGSRDNARKQAFENSDIFKLKLVGWEVAWADLQSTIYTKKSEEELITIASLRAIDAVIAKLQRKYEVFRTKTPLSSIDPIGAKIGLKEGLEKGDKFEVLEQVMTDEGRTQYKRKGVIKVDKDHIWDNRFMAGEGGDDTNPASQLGFTTFKGSGKFYEGMLIRQIN
;
A
#
# COMPACT_ATOMS: atom_id res chain seq x y z
N MET A 1 -20.49 -15.34 -21.35
CA MET A 1 -20.72 -15.81 -19.96
C MET A 1 -19.61 -16.75 -19.47
N ALA A 2 -19.11 -17.70 -20.27
CA ALA A 2 -17.94 -18.53 -19.90
C ALA A 2 -16.70 -17.70 -19.54
N LEU A 3 -16.39 -16.68 -20.34
CA LEU A 3 -15.27 -15.74 -20.11
C LEU A 3 -15.34 -14.98 -18.76
N LEU A 4 -16.55 -14.73 -18.24
CA LEU A 4 -16.74 -14.10 -16.91
C LEU A 4 -16.63 -15.13 -15.77
N GLY A 5 -17.02 -16.38 -16.02
CA GLY A 5 -16.83 -17.49 -15.09
C GLY A 5 -15.36 -17.83 -14.91
N ASP A 6 -14.62 -17.95 -16.01
CA ASP A 6 -13.18 -18.24 -16.02
C ASP A 6 -12.38 -17.08 -15.39
N ALA A 7 -12.76 -15.83 -15.67
CA ALA A 7 -12.17 -14.67 -15.00
C ALA A 7 -12.43 -14.68 -13.48
N GLY A 8 -13.60 -15.15 -13.04
CA GLY A 8 -13.92 -15.32 -11.62
C GLY A 8 -13.03 -16.32 -10.92
N GLU A 9 -12.74 -17.46 -11.56
CA GLU A 9 -11.86 -18.50 -11.02
C GLU A 9 -10.41 -18.01 -10.88
N GLU A 10 -9.90 -17.28 -11.87
CA GLU A 10 -8.58 -16.67 -11.79
C GLU A 10 -8.47 -15.63 -10.66
N LEU A 11 -9.56 -14.91 -10.35
CA LEU A 11 -9.58 -13.93 -9.27
C LEU A 11 -9.48 -14.60 -7.88
N ILE A 12 -10.13 -15.74 -7.67
CA ILE A 12 -10.11 -16.42 -6.37
C ILE A 12 -8.67 -16.78 -5.97
N LYS A 13 -7.90 -17.33 -6.91
CA LYS A 13 -6.47 -17.65 -6.70
C LYS A 13 -5.59 -16.42 -6.42
N ASN A 14 -6.01 -15.25 -6.88
CA ASN A 14 -5.35 -13.97 -6.65
C ASN A 14 -5.96 -13.19 -5.47
N SER A 15 -6.50 -13.90 -4.46
CA SER A 15 -7.01 -13.30 -3.22
C SER A 15 -5.90 -13.17 -2.16
N PHE A 16 -5.76 -11.97 -1.61
CA PHE A 16 -4.76 -11.64 -0.60
C PHE A 16 -5.43 -11.05 0.66
N VAL A 17 -4.83 -11.33 1.81
CA VAL A 17 -5.24 -10.77 3.10
C VAL A 17 -4.03 -10.06 3.71
N VAL A 18 -4.23 -8.81 4.15
CA VAL A 18 -3.21 -8.06 4.88
C VAL A 18 -3.66 -7.90 6.32
N VAL A 19 -2.81 -8.32 7.26
CA VAL A 19 -3.03 -8.12 8.70
C VAL A 19 -2.03 -7.07 9.17
N ASN A 20 -2.53 -5.99 9.76
CA ASN A 20 -1.71 -4.93 10.33
C ASN A 20 -1.69 -5.06 11.85
N ASP A 21 -0.49 -5.14 12.41
CA ASP A 21 -0.22 -5.13 13.84
C ASP A 21 0.41 -3.79 14.21
N PHE A 22 -0.12 -3.13 15.24
CA PHE A 22 0.25 -1.76 15.62
C PHE A 22 0.84 -1.75 17.02
N ASP A 23 2.06 -1.22 17.13
CA ASP A 23 2.67 -0.91 18.42
C ASP A 23 2.80 0.60 18.57
N TYR A 24 2.21 1.12 19.64
CA TYR A 24 2.33 2.52 20.03
C TYR A 24 3.44 2.63 21.06
N VAL A 25 4.57 3.25 20.69
CA VAL A 25 5.75 3.39 21.57
C VAL A 25 5.93 4.86 21.89
N SER A 26 6.15 5.21 23.15
CA SER A 26 6.39 6.62 23.51
C SER A 26 7.75 7.08 23.01
N LYS A 27 7.88 8.36 22.61
CA LYS A 27 9.16 8.90 22.14
C LYS A 27 10.25 8.85 23.22
N GLU A 28 9.86 8.94 24.49
CA GLU A 28 10.76 8.84 25.63
C GLU A 28 11.36 7.43 25.71
N GLU A 29 10.53 6.38 25.59
CA GLU A 29 11.00 5.00 25.61
C GLU A 29 11.98 4.70 24.46
N VAL A 30 11.71 5.25 23.27
CA VAL A 30 12.62 5.14 22.13
C VAL A 30 13.93 5.88 22.39
N ALA A 31 13.86 7.13 22.88
CA ALA A 31 15.03 7.95 23.18
C ALA A 31 15.93 7.31 24.27
N GLU A 32 15.35 6.71 25.30
CA GLU A 32 16.10 5.95 26.31
C GLU A 32 16.84 4.76 25.71
N LYS A 33 16.18 3.98 24.83
CA LYS A 33 16.80 2.84 24.14
C LYS A 33 17.94 3.28 23.20
N VAL A 34 17.78 4.40 22.49
CA VAL A 34 18.86 5.01 21.68
C VAL A 34 20.04 5.42 22.56
N LYS A 35 19.78 6.17 23.65
CA LYS A 35 20.82 6.61 24.61
C LYS A 35 21.54 5.43 25.25
N ALA A 36 20.83 4.35 25.56
CA ALA A 36 21.39 3.12 26.12
C ALA A 36 22.20 2.30 25.10
N GLY A 37 22.27 2.71 23.83
CA GLY A 37 22.99 1.99 22.77
C GLY A 37 22.36 0.64 22.41
N LEU A 38 21.09 0.43 22.76
CA LEU A 38 20.34 -0.76 22.41
C LEU A 38 19.91 -0.61 20.96
N GLY A 39 20.57 -1.34 20.05
CA GLY A 39 20.44 -1.19 18.59
C GLY A 39 19.00 -1.09 18.09
N LEU A 40 18.51 0.14 17.92
CA LEU A 40 17.26 0.45 17.26
C LEU A 40 17.47 0.58 15.75
N LEU A 41 16.41 0.37 14.98
CA LEU A 41 16.46 0.49 13.52
C LEU A 41 16.79 1.93 13.10
N LYS A 42 17.51 2.08 11.98
CA LYS A 42 17.91 3.39 11.42
C LYS A 42 16.73 4.33 11.17
N GLU A 43 15.63 3.79 10.62
CA GLU A 43 14.37 4.53 10.40
C GLU A 43 13.83 5.13 11.71
N VAL A 44 13.90 4.39 12.82
CA VAL A 44 13.44 4.86 14.15
C VAL A 44 14.34 5.95 14.70
N THR A 45 15.65 5.85 14.45
CA THR A 45 16.61 6.85 14.92
C THR A 45 16.33 8.19 14.25
N GLU A 46 16.11 8.21 12.94
CA GLU A 46 15.78 9.41 12.16
C GLU A 46 14.51 10.11 12.69
N LEU A 47 13.47 9.35 13.09
CA LEU A 47 12.24 9.92 13.67
C LEU A 47 12.42 10.56 15.06
N VAL A 48 13.49 10.23 15.76
CA VAL A 48 13.78 10.76 17.11
C VAL A 48 14.88 11.82 17.08
N THR A 49 15.72 11.81 16.04
CA THR A 49 16.85 12.74 15.90
C THR A 49 16.57 13.96 15.03
N ASP A 50 15.48 13.99 14.23
CA ASP A 50 15.14 15.17 13.44
C ASP A 50 14.64 16.31 14.36
N GLU A 51 15.59 17.24 14.59
CA GLU A 51 15.50 18.65 14.99
C GLU A 51 15.80 19.11 16.43
N GLU A 52 15.58 18.38 17.53
CA GLU A 52 15.73 18.99 18.89
C GLU A 52 16.31 18.09 20.01
N ILE A 53 17.16 17.10 19.71
CA ILE A 53 18.03 16.51 20.74
C ILE A 53 19.34 17.30 20.79
N GLU A 54 19.24 18.55 21.25
CA GLU A 54 20.41 19.26 21.75
C GLU A 54 20.89 18.49 22.99
N THR A 55 22.05 17.87 22.88
CA THR A 55 22.64 17.01 23.93
C THR A 55 23.10 17.78 25.18
N ASP A 56 22.70 19.04 25.33
CA ASP A 56 23.03 19.87 26.48
C ASP A 56 21.93 19.79 27.53
N LEU A 57 22.18 18.88 28.47
CA LEU A 57 21.51 18.71 29.75
C LEU A 57 21.53 20.03 30.54
N ALA A 58 20.44 20.81 30.46
CA ALA A 58 20.08 21.81 31.45
C ALA A 58 18.59 21.65 31.84
N ASP A 59 18.39 21.28 33.10
CA ASP A 59 17.24 20.64 33.76
C ASP A 59 15.84 21.31 33.71
N GLU A 60 15.50 22.22 32.80
CA GLU A 60 14.17 22.91 32.86
C GLU A 60 13.33 22.98 31.57
N THR A 61 13.73 22.38 30.45
CA THR A 61 12.97 22.46 29.17
C THR A 61 12.38 21.13 28.66
N VAL A 62 12.35 20.07 29.48
CA VAL A 62 11.87 18.73 29.06
C VAL A 62 10.33 18.61 29.01
N THR A 63 9.57 19.58 29.52
CA THR A 63 8.14 19.35 29.84
C THR A 63 7.16 19.45 28.67
N THR A 64 7.58 19.90 27.48
CA THR A 64 6.68 20.05 26.32
C THR A 64 7.02 19.12 25.15
N PHE A 65 8.22 18.53 25.15
CA PHE A 65 8.73 17.75 24.02
C PHE A 65 8.50 16.24 24.13
N GLY A 66 8.26 15.75 25.36
CA GLY A 66 8.04 14.33 25.66
C GLY A 66 6.56 13.90 25.68
N LYS A 67 5.75 14.36 24.73
CA LYS A 67 4.32 13.98 24.64
C LYS A 67 3.95 13.44 23.25
N GLY A 68 4.87 12.72 22.62
CA GLY A 68 4.65 12.10 21.32
C GLY A 68 4.73 10.58 21.41
N TYR A 69 4.02 9.90 20.51
CA TYR A 69 4.17 8.47 20.27
C TYR A 69 4.78 8.25 18.88
N VAL A 70 5.43 7.12 18.68
CA VAL A 70 5.75 6.60 17.36
C VAL A 70 4.87 5.37 17.14
N VAL A 71 4.21 5.29 15.99
CA VAL A 71 3.45 4.10 15.62
C VAL A 71 4.36 3.20 14.79
N ARG A 72 4.66 2.01 15.32
CA ARG A 72 5.20 0.91 14.54
C ARG A 72 4.04 0.15 13.94
N THR A 73 4.08 -0.09 12.63
CA THR A 73 3.13 -1.00 11.97
C THR A 73 3.90 -2.15 11.34
N THR A 74 3.54 -3.36 11.73
CA THR A 74 4.00 -4.59 11.08
C THR A 74 2.84 -5.14 10.26
N SER A 75 3.01 -5.25 8.94
CA SER A 75 1.99 -5.82 8.07
C SER A 75 2.42 -7.17 7.54
N TYR A 76 1.54 -8.16 7.69
CA TYR A 76 1.70 -9.51 7.19
C TYR A 76 0.83 -9.67 5.95
N LEU A 77 1.45 -10.06 4.83
CA LEU A 77 0.79 -10.35 3.58
C LEU A 77 0.57 -11.86 3.45
N PHE A 78 -0.69 -12.25 3.37
CA PHE A 78 -1.11 -13.62 3.13
C PHE A 78 -1.79 -13.76 1.77
N GLN A 79 -1.68 -14.95 1.17
CA GLN A 79 -2.41 -15.34 -0.03
C GLN A 79 -3.27 -16.56 0.27
N LEU A 80 -4.47 -16.61 -0.31
CA LEU A 80 -5.31 -17.81 -0.26
C LEU A 80 -4.61 -18.98 -0.96
N GLU A 81 -4.47 -20.11 -0.26
CA GLU A 81 -3.99 -21.36 -0.85
C GLU A 81 -5.07 -22.01 -1.72
N TRP A 82 -5.24 -21.47 -2.93
CA TRP A 82 -6.17 -21.99 -3.91
C TRP A 82 -5.48 -22.99 -4.85
N ASN A 83 -5.77 -24.27 -4.67
CA ASN A 83 -5.28 -25.37 -5.50
C ASN A 83 -6.44 -26.23 -6.03
N ASP A 84 -6.15 -27.12 -6.98
CA ASP A 84 -7.16 -27.95 -7.67
C ASP A 84 -8.01 -28.78 -6.70
N SER A 85 -7.45 -29.23 -5.57
CA SER A 85 -8.20 -30.00 -4.57
C SER A 85 -9.18 -29.10 -3.81
N VAL A 86 -8.75 -27.91 -3.37
CA VAL A 86 -9.62 -26.92 -2.71
C VAL A 86 -10.71 -26.44 -3.67
N ALA A 87 -10.35 -26.17 -4.92
CA ALA A 87 -11.30 -25.76 -5.96
C ALA A 87 -12.34 -26.85 -6.23
N ALA A 88 -11.92 -28.13 -6.33
CA ALA A 88 -12.84 -29.24 -6.54
C ALA A 88 -13.86 -29.36 -5.40
N VAL A 89 -13.42 -29.30 -4.14
CA VAL A 89 -14.34 -29.34 -2.98
C VAL A 89 -15.27 -28.13 -3.01
N PHE A 90 -14.74 -26.93 -3.26
CA PHE A 90 -15.57 -25.72 -3.34
C PHE A 90 -16.66 -25.83 -4.41
N TYR A 91 -16.31 -26.16 -5.65
CA TYR A 91 -17.29 -26.21 -6.74
C TYR A 91 -18.27 -27.38 -6.62
N ASN A 92 -17.82 -28.54 -6.13
CA ASN A 92 -18.68 -29.72 -6.01
C ASN A 92 -19.60 -29.63 -4.80
N ASP A 93 -19.09 -29.15 -3.65
CA ASP A 93 -19.76 -29.34 -2.36
C ASP A 93 -20.31 -28.02 -1.78
N TYR A 94 -19.75 -26.87 -2.15
CA TYR A 94 -20.10 -25.57 -1.52
C TYR A 94 -20.79 -24.61 -2.49
N TRP A 95 -20.39 -24.59 -3.76
CA TRP A 95 -20.87 -23.65 -4.76
C TRP A 95 -22.37 -23.79 -5.01
N MET A 96 -23.03 -22.64 -5.15
CA MET A 96 -24.46 -22.50 -5.41
C MET A 96 -24.68 -21.47 -6.51
N SER A 97 -25.44 -21.83 -7.53
CA SER A 97 -25.80 -20.92 -8.62
C SER A 97 -26.89 -19.93 -8.18
N GLU A 98 -26.98 -18.81 -8.88
CA GLU A 98 -28.09 -17.88 -8.71
C GLU A 98 -29.44 -18.61 -8.93
N GLY A 99 -30.31 -18.60 -7.91
CA GLY A 99 -31.59 -19.30 -7.91
C GLY A 99 -31.59 -20.71 -7.30
N SER A 100 -30.43 -21.31 -7.01
CA SER A 100 -30.31 -22.62 -6.34
C SER A 100 -29.77 -22.45 -4.92
N ARG A 101 -30.68 -22.30 -3.95
CA ARG A 101 -30.32 -22.20 -2.52
C ARG A 101 -30.38 -23.57 -1.88
N ASP A 102 -29.22 -24.11 -1.51
CA ASP A 102 -29.08 -25.36 -0.77
C ASP A 102 -28.50 -25.07 0.62
N ASN A 103 -29.30 -25.30 1.66
CA ASN A 103 -28.89 -25.02 3.03
C ASN A 103 -27.77 -25.96 3.51
N ALA A 104 -27.69 -27.19 3.00
CA ALA A 104 -26.64 -28.12 3.37
C ALA A 104 -25.30 -27.67 2.80
N ARG A 105 -25.26 -27.24 1.54
CA ARG A 105 -24.05 -26.67 0.91
C ARG A 105 -23.57 -25.40 1.62
N LYS A 106 -24.51 -24.51 1.98
CA LYS A 106 -24.21 -23.32 2.79
C LYS A 106 -23.55 -23.69 4.12
N GLN A 107 -24.15 -24.62 4.87
CA GLN A 107 -23.59 -25.05 6.15
C GLN A 107 -22.24 -25.76 5.99
N ALA A 108 -22.05 -26.53 4.92
CA ALA A 108 -20.77 -27.16 4.63
C ALA A 108 -19.67 -26.13 4.35
N PHE A 109 -19.99 -25.04 3.64
CA PHE A 109 -19.08 -23.92 3.42
C PHE A 109 -18.76 -23.16 4.72
N GLU A 110 -19.78 -22.76 5.49
CA GLU A 110 -19.63 -21.95 6.70
C GLU A 110 -18.83 -22.66 7.81
N ASN A 111 -18.87 -23.99 7.84
CA ASN A 111 -18.13 -24.81 8.82
C ASN A 111 -16.84 -25.42 8.24
N SER A 112 -16.43 -25.02 7.03
CA SER A 112 -15.25 -25.56 6.37
C SER A 112 -13.94 -25.01 6.97
N ASP A 113 -12.91 -25.86 7.02
CA ASP A 113 -11.55 -25.52 7.43
C ASP A 113 -10.51 -25.70 6.29
N ILE A 114 -10.99 -25.95 5.05
CA ILE A 114 -10.09 -26.24 3.92
C ILE A 114 -9.38 -24.99 3.38
N PHE A 115 -9.94 -23.80 3.62
CA PHE A 115 -9.39 -22.54 3.13
C PHE A 115 -8.25 -22.08 4.04
N LYS A 116 -7.03 -22.18 3.52
CA LYS A 116 -5.81 -21.83 4.26
C LYS A 116 -5.16 -20.60 3.66
N LEU A 117 -4.47 -19.85 4.52
CA LEU A 117 -3.70 -18.68 4.14
C LEU A 117 -2.21 -19.01 4.21
N LYS A 118 -1.49 -18.75 3.13
CA LYS A 118 -0.03 -18.84 3.07
C LYS A 118 0.57 -17.48 3.35
N LEU A 119 1.52 -17.40 4.28
CA LEU A 119 2.32 -16.19 4.46
C LEU A 119 3.20 -15.99 3.21
N VAL A 120 2.98 -14.89 2.50
CA VAL A 120 3.83 -14.43 1.39
C VAL A 120 5.05 -13.72 1.94
N GLY A 121 4.84 -12.91 2.97
CA GLY A 121 5.90 -12.22 3.69
C GLY A 121 5.34 -11.10 4.58
N TRP A 122 6.22 -10.29 5.13
CA TRP A 122 5.86 -9.17 6.00
C TRP A 122 6.80 -8.00 5.79
N GLU A 123 6.36 -6.82 6.21
CA GLU A 123 7.10 -5.56 6.20
C GLU A 123 6.79 -4.74 7.45
N VAL A 124 7.71 -3.84 7.80
CA VAL A 124 7.54 -2.90 8.92
C VAL A 124 7.71 -1.48 8.40
N ALA A 125 6.82 -0.59 8.83
CA ALA A 125 7.00 0.84 8.67
C ALA A 125 6.78 1.53 10.01
N TRP A 126 7.43 2.67 10.13
CA TRP A 126 7.34 3.55 11.27
C TRP A 126 6.75 4.86 10.79
N ALA A 127 5.73 5.34 11.51
CA ALA A 127 5.18 6.66 11.29
C ALA A 127 5.41 7.51 12.54
N ASP A 128 6.04 8.66 12.35
CA ASP A 128 6.16 9.64 13.41
C ASP A 128 4.84 10.41 13.59
N LEU A 129 4.30 10.37 14.80
CA LEU A 129 3.33 11.34 15.26
C LEU A 129 4.09 12.49 15.92
N GLN A 130 4.60 13.42 15.13
CA GLN A 130 4.93 14.73 15.68
C GLN A 130 3.61 15.46 15.96
N SER A 131 3.19 15.45 17.23
CA SER A 131 2.26 16.45 17.76
C SER A 131 2.99 17.79 17.78
N THR A 132 3.11 18.46 16.64
CA THR A 132 3.65 19.82 16.66
C THR A 132 2.69 20.71 17.45
N ILE A 133 3.22 21.58 18.29
CA ILE A 133 2.45 22.56 19.08
C ILE A 133 1.69 23.56 18.16
N TYR A 134 1.88 23.42 16.84
CA TYR A 134 1.33 24.23 15.76
C TYR A 134 0.15 23.56 15.00
N THR A 135 -0.23 22.32 15.32
CA THR A 135 -1.41 21.69 14.69
C THR A 135 -2.72 22.15 15.33
N LYS A 136 -3.69 22.55 14.50
CA LYS A 136 -5.08 22.84 14.92
C LYS A 136 -5.94 21.58 15.13
N LYS A 137 -5.38 20.39 14.88
CA LYS A 137 -6.08 19.10 14.94
C LYS A 137 -6.03 18.51 16.34
N SER A 138 -7.09 17.80 16.72
CA SER A 138 -7.18 17.05 17.96
C SER A 138 -6.20 15.87 18.00
N GLU A 139 -5.92 15.37 19.20
CA GLU A 139 -5.06 14.20 19.41
C GLU A 139 -5.60 12.95 18.68
N GLU A 140 -6.92 12.72 18.72
CA GLU A 140 -7.58 11.61 18.00
C GLU A 140 -7.41 11.72 16.47
N GLU A 141 -7.50 12.93 15.91
CA GLU A 141 -7.26 13.17 14.48
C GLU A 141 -5.81 12.92 14.11
N LEU A 142 -4.85 13.34 14.96
CA LEU A 142 -3.44 13.08 14.73
C LEU A 142 -3.15 11.58 14.73
N ILE A 143 -3.65 10.84 15.73
CA ILE A 143 -3.53 9.38 15.83
C ILE A 143 -4.11 8.70 14.57
N THR A 144 -5.28 9.14 14.12
CA THR A 144 -5.93 8.61 12.92
C THR A 144 -5.07 8.84 11.68
N ILE A 145 -4.57 10.07 11.49
CA ILE A 145 -3.74 10.43 10.33
C ILE A 145 -2.46 9.60 10.29
N ALA A 146 -1.74 9.45 11.42
CA ALA A 146 -0.51 8.65 11.40
C ALA A 146 -0.78 7.16 11.25
N SER A 147 -1.85 6.63 11.84
CA SER A 147 -2.23 5.23 11.66
C SER A 147 -2.50 4.94 10.18
N LEU A 148 -3.25 5.81 9.50
CA LEU A 148 -3.51 5.68 8.06
C LEU A 148 -2.23 5.81 7.22
N ARG A 149 -1.36 6.77 7.54
CA ARG A 149 -0.07 6.93 6.85
C ARG A 149 0.87 5.75 7.08
N ALA A 150 0.88 5.17 8.28
CA ALA A 150 1.65 3.97 8.59
C ALA A 150 1.15 2.78 7.76
N ILE A 151 -0.16 2.57 7.69
CA ILE A 151 -0.78 1.54 6.85
C ILE A 151 -0.39 1.75 5.38
N ASP A 152 -0.56 2.96 4.84
CA ASP A 152 -0.21 3.29 3.45
C ASP A 152 1.28 3.00 3.18
N ALA A 153 2.17 3.39 4.10
CA ALA A 153 3.60 3.16 3.98
C ALA A 153 3.97 1.66 3.98
N VAL A 154 3.39 0.85 4.87
CA VAL A 154 3.68 -0.60 4.86
C VAL A 154 3.11 -1.26 3.61
N ILE A 155 1.89 -0.89 3.19
CA ILE A 155 1.31 -1.40 1.95
C ILE A 155 2.23 -1.08 0.77
N ALA A 156 2.74 0.15 0.66
CA ALA A 156 3.71 0.51 -0.38
C ALA A 156 4.98 -0.36 -0.33
N LYS A 157 5.55 -0.60 0.86
CA LYS A 157 6.70 -1.51 1.02
C LYS A 157 6.38 -2.93 0.54
N LEU A 158 5.22 -3.47 0.91
CA LEU A 158 4.74 -4.79 0.45
C LEU A 158 4.58 -4.81 -1.08
N GLN A 159 3.93 -3.81 -1.66
CA GLN A 159 3.68 -3.71 -3.10
C GLN A 159 4.98 -3.70 -3.89
N ARG A 160 6.01 -3.00 -3.40
CA ARG A 160 7.30 -2.90 -4.10
C ARG A 160 8.09 -4.20 -4.03
N LYS A 161 8.16 -4.81 -2.84
CA LYS A 161 8.95 -6.02 -2.57
C LYS A 161 8.37 -7.28 -3.21
N TYR A 162 7.05 -7.46 -3.17
CA TYR A 162 6.41 -8.69 -3.64
C TYR A 162 5.74 -8.46 -4.99
N GLU A 163 6.27 -9.07 -6.06
CA GLU A 163 5.78 -8.86 -7.44
C GLU A 163 4.27 -9.12 -7.59
N VAL A 164 3.77 -10.16 -6.93
CA VAL A 164 2.34 -10.54 -6.94
C VAL A 164 1.43 -9.46 -6.36
N PHE A 165 1.99 -8.56 -5.54
CA PHE A 165 1.28 -7.49 -4.87
C PHE A 165 1.59 -6.11 -5.50
N ARG A 166 2.41 -6.03 -6.55
CA ARG A 166 2.70 -4.77 -7.23
C ARG A 166 1.44 -4.15 -7.80
N THR A 167 1.26 -2.87 -7.51
CA THR A 167 0.16 -2.06 -8.03
C THR A 167 0.19 -2.03 -9.56
N LYS A 168 -0.98 -2.29 -10.16
CA LYS A 168 -1.24 -2.12 -11.59
C LYS A 168 -2.28 -1.02 -11.75
N THR A 169 -1.91 0.04 -12.44
CA THR A 169 -2.79 1.20 -12.65
C THR A 169 -2.90 1.48 -14.14
N PRO A 170 -4.08 1.81 -14.68
CA PRO A 170 -4.18 2.24 -16.07
C PRO A 170 -3.57 3.64 -16.26
N LEU A 171 -3.01 3.89 -17.45
CA LEU A 171 -2.73 5.24 -17.93
C LEU A 171 -4.06 5.99 -18.04
N SER A 172 -4.15 7.12 -17.34
CA SER A 172 -5.29 8.03 -17.37
C SER A 172 -5.13 9.18 -18.35
N SER A 173 -3.91 9.40 -18.85
CA SER A 173 -3.58 10.42 -19.84
C SER A 173 -2.33 10.00 -20.63
N ILE A 174 -2.20 10.46 -21.88
CA ILE A 174 -1.02 10.24 -22.74
C ILE A 174 -0.27 11.54 -23.08
N ASP A 175 -0.88 12.71 -22.89
CA ASP A 175 -0.22 14.01 -23.06
C ASP A 175 -0.68 15.01 -21.97
N PRO A 176 0.08 15.17 -20.87
CA PRO A 176 1.26 14.38 -20.51
C PRO A 176 0.89 12.93 -20.16
N ILE A 177 1.86 12.00 -20.24
CA ILE A 177 1.65 10.62 -19.79
C ILE A 177 1.36 10.65 -18.29
N GLY A 178 0.21 10.13 -17.87
CA GLY A 178 -0.27 10.23 -16.50
C GLY A 178 -1.04 9.01 -16.03
N ALA A 179 -0.97 8.74 -14.72
CA ALA A 179 -1.76 7.70 -14.07
C ALA A 179 -2.15 8.12 -12.65
N LYS A 180 -3.34 7.70 -12.21
CA LYS A 180 -3.87 7.98 -10.86
C LYS A 180 -3.20 7.13 -9.79
N ILE A 181 -1.95 7.45 -9.52
CA ILE A 181 -1.07 6.81 -8.54
C ILE A 181 -0.12 7.90 -7.99
N GLY A 182 0.29 7.81 -6.74
CA GLY A 182 1.01 8.90 -6.07
C GLY A 182 1.76 8.46 -4.81
N LEU A 183 1.98 9.42 -3.90
CA LEU A 183 2.74 9.20 -2.67
C LEU A 183 2.08 8.17 -1.73
N LYS A 184 0.75 8.00 -1.79
CA LYS A 184 0.04 6.98 -1.03
C LYS A 184 0.48 5.56 -1.40
N GLU A 185 0.74 5.33 -2.68
CA GLU A 185 1.26 4.05 -3.18
C GLU A 185 2.79 3.98 -3.12
N GLY A 186 3.45 4.95 -2.47
CA GLY A 186 4.89 5.00 -2.25
C GLY A 186 5.72 5.31 -3.49
N LEU A 187 5.19 6.12 -4.41
CA LEU A 187 5.94 6.55 -5.58
C LEU A 187 7.12 7.44 -5.18
N GLU A 188 8.28 7.11 -5.74
CA GLU A 188 9.50 7.84 -5.53
C GLU A 188 10.06 8.44 -6.82
N LYS A 189 10.88 9.47 -6.63
CA LYS A 189 11.68 10.06 -7.71
C LYS A 189 12.53 8.97 -8.37
N GLY A 190 12.26 8.77 -9.65
CA GLY A 190 13.06 7.90 -10.50
C GLY A 190 12.54 6.49 -10.65
N ASP A 191 11.41 6.17 -10.01
CA ASP A 191 10.69 4.93 -10.25
C ASP A 191 10.38 4.73 -11.72
N LYS A 192 10.47 3.46 -12.14
CA LYS A 192 10.25 3.03 -13.51
C LYS A 192 9.08 2.08 -13.54
N PHE A 193 8.26 2.27 -14.56
CA PHE A 193 7.12 1.45 -14.83
C PHE A 193 7.23 0.90 -16.24
N GLU A 194 6.87 -0.36 -16.41
CA GLU A 194 6.59 -0.88 -17.75
C GLU A 194 5.15 -0.59 -18.13
N VAL A 195 4.94 -0.28 -19.41
CA VAL A 195 3.60 -0.12 -19.99
C VAL A 195 3.21 -1.43 -20.65
N LEU A 196 2.04 -1.94 -20.32
CA LEU A 196 1.49 -3.23 -20.72
C LEU A 196 0.21 -3.01 -21.54
N GLU A 197 0.19 -3.57 -22.74
CA GLU A 197 -1.03 -3.67 -23.55
C GLU A 197 -1.74 -5.00 -23.27
N GLN A 198 -3.04 -4.92 -23.02
CA GLN A 198 -3.90 -6.09 -22.94
C GLN A 198 -4.17 -6.64 -24.34
N VAL A 199 -3.87 -7.90 -24.57
CA VAL A 199 -4.10 -8.62 -25.83
C VAL A 199 -4.93 -9.85 -25.54
N MET A 200 -5.99 -10.09 -26.31
CA MET A 200 -6.76 -11.31 -26.23
C MET A 200 -6.09 -12.40 -27.08
N THR A 201 -5.92 -13.59 -26.51
CA THR A 201 -5.43 -14.77 -27.25
C THR A 201 -6.56 -15.37 -28.09
N ASP A 202 -6.19 -16.24 -29.03
CA ASP A 202 -7.14 -16.99 -29.86
C ASP A 202 -8.09 -17.86 -29.01
N GLU A 203 -7.66 -18.23 -27.80
CA GLU A 203 -8.43 -18.98 -26.80
C GLU A 203 -9.32 -18.08 -25.91
N GLY A 204 -9.39 -16.78 -26.20
CA GLY A 204 -10.17 -15.81 -25.42
C GLY A 204 -9.57 -15.41 -24.08
N ARG A 205 -8.30 -15.78 -23.80
CA ARG A 205 -7.60 -15.40 -22.56
C ARG A 205 -6.93 -14.04 -22.69
N THR A 206 -6.82 -13.33 -21.58
CA THR A 206 -6.09 -12.06 -21.54
C THR A 206 -4.59 -12.30 -21.34
N GLN A 207 -3.76 -11.72 -22.20
CA GLN A 207 -2.31 -11.62 -22.03
C GLN A 207 -1.86 -10.16 -22.01
N TYR A 208 -0.74 -9.89 -21.33
CA TYR A 208 -0.16 -8.55 -21.26
C TYR A 208 1.17 -8.50 -22.02
N LYS A 209 1.28 -7.62 -23.01
CA LYS A 209 2.51 -7.41 -23.78
C LYS A 209 3.16 -6.08 -23.40
N ARG A 210 4.44 -6.13 -23.05
CA ARG A 210 5.23 -4.91 -22.77
C ARG A 210 5.36 -4.05 -24.03
N LYS A 211 5.02 -2.76 -23.92
CA LYS A 211 5.10 -1.76 -24.98
C LYS A 211 6.20 -0.73 -24.79
N GLY A 212 6.62 -0.50 -23.56
CA GLY A 212 7.66 0.48 -23.27
C GLY A 212 7.92 0.59 -21.77
N VAL A 213 8.79 1.53 -21.43
CA VAL A 213 9.11 1.91 -20.05
C VAL A 213 8.92 3.40 -19.90
N ILE A 214 8.25 3.81 -18.84
CA ILE A 214 8.06 5.19 -18.44
C ILE A 214 8.70 5.40 -17.07
N LYS A 215 9.14 6.62 -16.78
CA LYS A 215 9.81 6.99 -15.54
C LYS A 215 9.03 8.11 -14.86
N VAL A 216 8.84 8.03 -13.54
CA VAL A 216 8.16 9.08 -12.78
C VAL A 216 8.83 10.43 -13.03
N ASP A 217 8.01 11.44 -13.35
CA ASP A 217 8.48 12.81 -13.40
C ASP A 217 8.60 13.36 -11.97
N LYS A 218 9.83 13.65 -11.57
CA LYS A 218 10.19 14.07 -10.21
C LYS A 218 9.51 15.35 -9.74
N ASP A 219 9.09 16.20 -10.69
CA ASP A 219 8.51 17.52 -10.41
C ASP A 219 6.97 17.45 -10.37
N HIS A 220 6.38 16.27 -10.62
CA HIS A 220 4.94 16.06 -10.81
C HIS A 220 4.46 14.73 -10.20
N ILE A 221 4.76 14.50 -8.92
CA ILE A 221 4.23 13.36 -8.16
C ILE A 221 2.99 13.81 -7.40
N TRP A 222 1.89 13.11 -7.59
CA TRP A 222 0.62 13.43 -6.93
C TRP A 222 0.66 13.06 -5.45
N ASP A 223 0.36 14.02 -4.56
CA ASP A 223 0.12 13.73 -3.15
C ASP A 223 -1.35 13.35 -2.92
N ASN A 224 -1.64 12.05 -3.00
CA ASN A 224 -2.96 11.47 -2.77
C ASN A 224 -3.12 10.88 -1.37
N ARG A 225 -2.27 11.27 -0.43
CA ARG A 225 -2.36 10.83 0.97
C ARG A 225 -3.58 11.45 1.66
N PHE A 226 -4.08 10.78 2.68
CA PHE A 226 -5.20 11.29 3.48
C PHE A 226 -4.86 12.68 4.06
N MET A 227 -5.76 13.65 3.83
CA MET A 227 -5.63 15.06 4.24
C MET A 227 -4.49 15.88 3.59
N ALA A 228 -3.90 15.42 2.47
CA ALA A 228 -2.82 16.14 1.80
C ALA A 228 -3.17 17.59 1.36
N GLY A 229 -4.46 17.91 1.19
CA GLY A 229 -4.94 19.26 0.81
C GLY A 229 -5.41 20.15 1.96
N GLU A 230 -5.46 19.66 3.20
CA GLU A 230 -5.91 20.44 4.36
C GLU A 230 -4.77 21.25 4.99
N GLY A 231 -4.34 22.29 4.28
CA GLY A 231 -3.28 23.20 4.76
C GLY A 231 -3.28 24.59 4.10
N GLY A 232 -3.99 24.75 2.99
CA GLY A 232 -3.90 25.96 2.16
C GLY A 232 -2.60 25.97 1.38
N ASP A 233 -2.72 26.17 0.06
CA ASP A 233 -1.63 26.13 -0.94
C ASP A 233 -1.03 24.74 -1.22
N ASP A 234 -1.86 23.84 -1.75
CA ASP A 234 -1.34 22.75 -2.58
C ASP A 234 -0.89 23.32 -3.94
N THR A 235 0.31 23.89 -3.93
CA THR A 235 0.99 24.46 -5.11
C THR A 235 1.61 23.39 -5.99
N ASN A 236 1.49 22.11 -5.62
CA ASN A 236 1.97 21.00 -6.44
C ASN A 236 1.11 20.89 -7.71
N PRO A 237 1.69 21.05 -8.91
CA PRO A 237 0.92 20.95 -10.16
C PRO A 237 0.28 19.57 -10.34
N ALA A 238 0.86 18.50 -9.79
CA ALA A 238 0.29 17.16 -9.87
C ALA A 238 -0.99 17.01 -9.04
N SER A 239 -1.13 17.76 -7.94
CA SER A 239 -2.35 17.77 -7.13
C SER A 239 -3.51 18.46 -7.84
N GLN A 240 -3.23 19.47 -8.67
CA GLN A 240 -4.23 20.11 -9.53
C GLN A 240 -4.66 19.18 -10.69
N LEU A 241 -3.73 18.37 -11.20
CA LEU A 241 -4.01 17.37 -12.24
C LEU A 241 -4.74 16.14 -11.71
N GLY A 242 -4.55 15.78 -10.43
CA GLY A 242 -5.12 14.59 -9.80
C GLY A 242 -4.48 13.28 -10.28
N PHE A 243 -3.24 13.34 -10.79
CA PHE A 243 -2.45 12.17 -11.22
C PHE A 243 -0.95 12.49 -11.25
N THR A 244 -0.11 11.46 -11.12
CA THR A 244 1.34 11.58 -11.32
C THR A 244 1.67 11.55 -12.81
N THR A 245 2.61 12.38 -13.26
CA THR A 245 3.07 12.36 -14.65
C THR A 245 4.36 11.53 -14.82
N PHE A 246 4.57 11.06 -16.04
CA PHE A 246 5.68 10.20 -16.40
C PHE A 246 6.40 10.71 -17.65
N LYS A 247 7.70 10.48 -17.69
CA LYS A 247 8.58 10.72 -18.85
C LYS A 247 8.85 9.40 -19.56
N GLY A 248 8.63 9.37 -20.87
CA GLY A 248 8.90 8.21 -21.71
C GLY A 248 8.45 8.45 -23.14
N SER A 249 8.82 7.54 -24.03
CA SER A 249 8.38 7.57 -25.43
C SER A 249 7.86 6.20 -25.84
N GLY A 250 6.76 6.20 -26.59
CA GLY A 250 6.11 4.98 -27.04
C GLY A 250 4.74 5.27 -27.62
N LYS A 251 4.19 4.31 -28.35
CA LYS A 251 2.81 4.37 -28.84
C LYS A 251 1.88 3.88 -27.74
N PHE A 252 1.59 4.77 -26.79
CA PHE A 252 0.70 4.50 -25.67
C PHE A 252 -0.71 5.05 -25.93
N TYR A 253 -1.71 4.46 -25.29
CA TYR A 253 -3.08 4.97 -25.26
C TYR A 253 -3.65 4.81 -23.85
N GLU A 254 -4.69 5.60 -23.54
CA GLU A 254 -5.39 5.54 -22.25
C GLU A 254 -5.97 4.15 -21.99
N GLY A 255 -5.84 3.66 -20.75
CA GLY A 255 -6.26 2.31 -20.37
C GLY A 255 -5.17 1.24 -20.47
N MET A 256 -4.03 1.49 -21.13
CA MET A 256 -2.86 0.60 -20.98
C MET A 256 -2.44 0.53 -19.51
N LEU A 257 -2.07 -0.66 -19.02
CA LEU A 257 -1.68 -0.84 -17.62
C LEU A 257 -0.20 -0.49 -17.42
N ILE A 258 0.12 0.11 -16.29
CA ILE A 258 1.49 0.32 -15.85
C ILE A 258 1.80 -0.52 -14.61
N ARG A 259 3.00 -1.10 -14.56
CA ARG A 259 3.49 -1.90 -13.43
C ARG A 259 4.91 -1.47 -13.06
N GLN A 260 5.17 -1.28 -11.76
CA GLN A 260 6.50 -0.91 -11.28
C GLN A 260 7.51 -2.03 -11.52
N ILE A 261 8.74 -1.68 -11.93
CA ILE A 261 9.78 -2.65 -12.30
C ILE A 261 11.10 -2.49 -11.53
N ASN A 262 11.16 -1.59 -10.55
CA ASN A 262 12.33 -1.33 -9.71
C ASN A 262 12.00 -1.41 -8.21
#